data_AF-A0A2A3JS14-F1
#
_entry.id   AF-A0A2A3JS14-F1
#
_cell.length_a   1.000
_cell.length_b   1.000
_cell.length_c   1.000
_cell.angle_alpha   90.00
_cell.angle_beta   90.00
_cell.angle_gamma   90.00
#
_symmetry.space_group_name_H-M   'P 1'
#
loop_
_entity.id
_entity.type
_entity.pdbx_description
1 polymer ?
#
loop_
_entity_poly.entity_id
_entity_poly.type
_entity_poly.pdbx_seq_one_letter_code
_entity_poly.pdbx_strand_id
1 'polypeptide(L)'
;MISPHRHAEITQVFFMRQGHAEVRIDGQDATLDDGQFLLIPVQIVHGFEFQKLSEGLVLSFPAPVLAGMRPASPGLAARLSRPVVGTASDTLVTLSDQLVAAFARPGPYRANLLVALAQALLAEICALVPAEEAAAPGGAKMMALDALIAAHLAEGW
;
A
#
# COMPACT_ATOMS: atom_id res chain seq x y z
N MET A 1 4.52 5.18 -18.03
CA MET A 1 5.65 4.56 -17.30
C MET A 1 5.85 5.34 -16.02
N ILE A 2 6.01 4.64 -14.90
CA ILE A 2 6.51 5.20 -13.64
C ILE A 2 7.88 4.56 -13.40
N SER A 3 8.93 5.37 -13.38
CA SER A 3 10.30 4.87 -13.18
C SER A 3 10.50 4.29 -11.79
N PRO A 4 11.44 3.34 -11.60
CA PRO A 4 11.73 2.75 -10.30
C PRO A 4 12.02 3.81 -9.23
N HIS A 5 11.27 3.76 -8.12
CA HIS A 5 11.40 4.68 -7.00
C HIS A 5 10.91 4.02 -5.70
N ARG A 6 11.13 4.68 -4.56
CA ARG A 6 10.60 4.27 -3.26
C ARG A 6 10.14 5.48 -2.46
N HIS A 7 9.24 5.27 -1.52
CA HIS A 7 8.78 6.31 -0.59
C HIS A 7 9.19 5.96 0.84
N ALA A 8 9.68 6.95 1.59
CA ALA A 8 10.10 6.72 2.97
C ALA A 8 8.93 6.66 3.96
N GLU A 9 7.85 7.39 3.68
CA GLU A 9 6.77 7.64 4.65
C GLU A 9 5.36 7.36 4.11
N ILE A 10 5.24 6.81 2.90
CA ILE A 10 3.96 6.56 2.24
C ILE A 10 3.86 5.10 1.80
N THR A 11 2.79 4.44 2.22
CA THR A 11 2.31 3.18 1.64
C THR A 11 1.35 3.52 0.50
N GLN A 12 1.49 2.89 -0.66
CA GLN A 12 0.58 3.07 -1.78
C GLN A 12 -0.27 1.85 -2.03
N VAL A 13 -1.51 2.07 -2.47
CA VAL A 13 -2.37 1.02 -3.03
C VAL A 13 -2.75 1.42 -4.44
N PHE A 14 -2.45 0.54 -5.39
CA PHE A 14 -2.87 0.63 -6.77
C PHE A 14 -4.09 -0.27 -6.94
N PHE A 15 -5.13 0.22 -7.62
CA PHE A 15 -6.29 -0.57 -7.99
C PHE A 15 -6.53 -0.40 -9.49
N MET A 16 -6.41 -1.48 -10.25
CA MET A 16 -6.63 -1.51 -11.69
C MET A 16 -8.11 -1.79 -11.96
N ARG A 17 -8.81 -0.82 -12.53
CA ARG A 17 -10.21 -0.98 -12.94
C ARG A 17 -10.30 -1.57 -14.33
N GLN A 18 -9.43 -1.10 -15.22
CA GLN A 18 -9.36 -1.54 -16.60
C GLN A 18 -7.93 -1.39 -17.12
N GLY A 19 -7.47 -2.37 -17.89
CA GLY A 19 -6.14 -2.44 -18.48
C GLY A 19 -5.19 -3.35 -17.72
N HIS A 20 -3.92 -3.14 -18.02
CA HIS A 20 -2.83 -3.98 -17.55
C HIS A 20 -1.63 -3.11 -17.18
N ALA A 21 -0.80 -3.60 -16.27
CA ALA A 21 0.51 -3.06 -15.99
C ALA A 21 1.52 -4.16 -15.69
N GLU A 22 2.70 -4.04 -16.29
CA GLU A 22 3.89 -4.75 -15.83
C GLU A 22 4.47 -3.97 -14.65
N VAL A 23 4.76 -4.67 -13.56
CA VAL A 23 5.24 -4.08 -12.31
C VAL A 23 6.55 -4.74 -11.92
N ARG A 24 7.54 -3.93 -11.56
CA ARG A 24 8.78 -4.43 -10.95
C ARG A 24 8.83 -4.00 -9.49
N ILE A 25 9.01 -4.95 -8.58
CA ILE A 25 9.00 -4.77 -7.12
C ILE A 25 10.27 -5.40 -6.54
N ASP A 26 11.19 -4.60 -6.03
CA ASP A 26 12.51 -5.06 -5.54
C ASP A 26 13.23 -6.02 -6.52
N GLY A 27 13.10 -5.73 -7.82
CA GLY A 27 13.70 -6.53 -8.90
C GLY A 27 12.94 -7.80 -9.28
N GLN A 28 11.81 -8.10 -8.64
CA GLN A 28 10.88 -9.16 -9.05
C GLN A 28 9.78 -8.61 -9.95
N ASP A 29 9.36 -9.41 -10.93
CA ASP A 29 8.30 -9.05 -11.87
C ASP A 29 6.95 -9.54 -11.36
N ALA A 30 5.95 -8.69 -11.55
CA ALA A 30 4.55 -8.95 -11.24
C ALA A 30 3.67 -8.26 -12.29
N THR A 31 2.42 -8.67 -12.40
CA THR A 31 1.42 -8.01 -13.23
C THR A 31 0.32 -7.41 -12.36
N LEU A 32 -0.37 -6.42 -12.91
CA LEU A 32 -1.58 -5.87 -12.34
C LEU A 32 -2.64 -5.76 -13.44
N ASP A 33 -3.64 -6.62 -13.37
CA ASP A 33 -4.70 -6.78 -14.36
C ASP A 33 -6.05 -6.24 -13.87
N ASP A 34 -7.07 -6.24 -14.74
CA ASP A 34 -8.44 -5.85 -14.44
C ASP A 34 -8.95 -6.41 -13.11
N GLY A 35 -9.46 -5.52 -12.25
CA GLY A 35 -10.03 -5.89 -10.96
C GLY A 35 -8.99 -6.30 -9.91
N GLN A 36 -7.70 -6.17 -10.18
CA GLN A 36 -6.65 -6.46 -9.21
C GLN A 36 -6.19 -5.20 -8.48
N PHE A 37 -5.63 -5.42 -7.29
CA PHE A 37 -4.95 -4.39 -6.52
C PHE A 37 -3.52 -4.80 -6.20
N LEU A 38 -2.69 -3.80 -5.91
CA LEU A 38 -1.33 -3.95 -5.42
C LEU A 38 -1.09 -2.96 -4.28
N LEU A 39 -0.78 -3.46 -3.08
CA LEU A 39 -0.25 -2.67 -1.98
C LEU A 39 1.28 -2.67 -2.04
N ILE A 40 1.87 -1.48 -1.97
CA ILE A 40 3.30 -1.24 -1.86
C ILE A 40 3.59 -0.52 -0.54
N PRO A 41 4.26 -1.18 0.43
CA PRO A 41 4.71 -0.54 1.66
C PRO A 41 5.79 0.51 1.42
N VAL A 42 6.08 1.28 2.47
CA VAL A 42 7.26 2.13 2.53
C VAL A 42 8.56 1.36 2.25
N GLN A 43 9.56 2.08 1.73
CA GLN A 43 10.92 1.60 1.42
C GLN A 43 11.05 0.51 0.34
N ILE A 44 9.95 0.06 -0.27
CA ILE A 44 10.00 -0.88 -1.39
C ILE A 44 10.26 -0.13 -2.69
N VAL A 45 11.29 -0.55 -3.44
CA VAL A 45 11.58 0.01 -4.77
C VAL A 45 10.63 -0.60 -5.77
N HIS A 46 9.91 0.24 -6.50
CA HIS A 46 8.91 -0.23 -7.44
C HIS A 46 8.79 0.68 -8.67
N GLY A 47 8.39 0.09 -9.80
CA GLY A 47 8.16 0.77 -11.07
C GLY A 47 7.05 0.11 -11.89
N PHE A 48 6.48 0.86 -12.84
CA PHE A 48 5.32 0.42 -13.60
C PHE A 48 5.43 0.75 -15.10
N GLU A 49 5.03 -0.20 -15.92
CA GLU A 49 4.73 -0.01 -17.35
C GLU A 49 3.27 -0.33 -17.61
N PHE A 50 2.44 0.72 -17.60
CA PHE A 50 1.01 0.61 -17.89
C PHE A 50 0.75 0.47 -19.38
N GLN A 51 -0.21 -0.40 -19.73
CA GLN A 51 -0.84 -0.42 -21.03
C GLN A 51 -1.49 0.94 -21.33
N LYS A 52 -1.57 1.31 -22.61
CA LYS A 52 -2.32 2.49 -23.03
C LYS A 52 -3.79 2.34 -22.61
N LEU A 53 -4.36 3.44 -22.12
CA LEU A 53 -5.76 3.53 -21.68
C LEU A 53 -6.08 2.70 -20.42
N SER A 54 -5.08 2.30 -19.64
CA SER A 54 -5.35 1.75 -18.31
C SER A 54 -6.02 2.79 -17.40
N GLU A 55 -7.01 2.36 -16.65
CA GLU A 55 -7.78 3.16 -15.70
C GLU A 55 -7.74 2.54 -14.31
N GLY A 56 -7.65 3.37 -13.28
CA GLY A 56 -7.51 2.90 -11.92
C GLY A 56 -7.33 3.99 -10.89
N LEU A 57 -6.97 3.58 -9.68
CA LEU A 57 -6.70 4.46 -8.55
C LEU A 57 -5.27 4.23 -8.03
N VAL A 58 -4.63 5.32 -7.61
CA VAL A 58 -3.42 5.29 -6.80
C VAL A 58 -3.73 6.02 -5.49
N LEU A 59 -3.83 5.26 -4.41
CA LEU A 59 -4.16 5.75 -3.08
C LEU A 59 -2.86 5.81 -2.26
N SER A 60 -2.54 6.99 -1.72
CA SER A 60 -1.32 7.23 -0.94
C SER A 60 -1.66 7.42 0.53
N PHE A 61 -1.14 6.54 1.39
CA PHE A 61 -1.41 6.50 2.82
C PHE A 61 -0.16 6.90 3.60
N PRO A 62 -0.17 8.04 4.32
CA PRO A 62 0.93 8.43 5.20
C PRO A 62 1.12 7.42 6.34
N ALA A 63 2.37 7.18 6.74
CA ALA A 63 2.73 6.28 7.83
C ALA A 63 1.91 6.48 9.13
N PRO A 64 1.54 7.71 9.55
CA PRO A 64 0.68 7.91 10.72
C PRO A 64 -0.71 7.24 10.62
N VAL A 65 -1.27 7.06 9.42
CA VAL A 65 -2.56 6.38 9.24
C VAL A 65 -2.45 4.91 9.64
N LEU A 66 -1.36 4.26 9.21
CA LEU A 66 -1.04 2.86 9.54
C LEU A 66 -0.66 2.72 11.01
N ALA A 67 0.17 3.63 11.54
CA ALA A 67 0.55 3.63 12.95
C ALA A 67 -0.65 3.82 13.90
N GLY A 68 -1.70 4.50 13.44
CA GLY A 68 -2.96 4.66 14.17
C GLY A 68 -3.86 3.41 14.15
N MET A 69 -3.56 2.39 13.34
CA MET A 69 -4.31 1.13 13.34
C MET A 69 -3.91 0.35 14.60
N ARG A 70 -4.80 0.30 15.59
CA ARG A 70 -4.58 -0.54 16.77
C ARG A 70 -4.45 -1.99 16.30
N PRO A 71 -3.37 -2.72 16.67
CA PRO A 71 -3.25 -4.11 16.30
C PRO A 71 -4.33 -4.92 17.02
N ALA A 72 -5.44 -5.19 16.32
CA ALA A 72 -6.45 -6.13 16.76
C ALA A 72 -5.95 -7.58 16.60
N SER A 73 -4.96 -7.80 15.72
CA SER A 73 -4.29 -9.08 15.51
C SER A 73 -2.77 -8.90 15.38
N PRO A 74 -1.95 -9.86 15.85
CA PRO A 74 -0.50 -9.80 15.74
C PRO A 74 0.04 -9.74 14.30
N GLY A 75 -0.77 -10.19 13.32
CA GLY A 75 -0.34 -10.30 11.92
C GLY A 75 -0.50 -9.03 11.07
N LEU A 76 -1.27 -8.04 11.53
CA LEU A 76 -1.63 -6.87 10.71
C LEU A 76 -0.40 -6.06 10.28
N ALA A 77 0.46 -5.70 11.23
CA ALA A 77 1.66 -4.92 10.94
C ALA A 77 2.63 -5.67 10.01
N ALA A 78 2.79 -6.99 10.22
CA ALA A 78 3.63 -7.84 9.37
C ALA A 78 3.08 -8.06 7.96
N ARG A 79 1.75 -7.93 7.78
CA ARG A 79 1.09 -7.97 6.47
C ARG A 79 1.24 -6.65 5.72
N LEU A 80 1.11 -5.52 6.40
CA LEU A 80 1.25 -4.19 5.78
C LEU A 80 2.70 -3.81 5.47
N SER A 81 3.69 -4.53 5.99
CA SER A 81 5.11 -4.29 5.74
C SER A 81 5.67 -5.01 4.50
N ARG A 82 4.82 -5.67 3.72
CA ARG A 82 5.20 -6.40 2.50
C ARG A 82 4.29 -6.04 1.32
N PRO A 83 4.77 -6.16 0.07
CA PRO A 83 3.92 -6.08 -1.09
C PRO A 83 2.79 -7.09 -1.03
N VAL A 84 1.60 -6.69 -1.49
CA VAL A 84 0.43 -7.56 -1.55
C VAL A 84 -0.25 -7.36 -2.90
N VAL A 85 -0.35 -8.43 -3.69
CA VAL A 85 -1.14 -8.46 -4.93
C VAL A 85 -2.34 -9.35 -4.70
N GLY A 86 -3.51 -8.95 -5.20
CA GLY A 86 -4.71 -9.77 -5.11
C GLY A 86 -5.86 -9.23 -5.95
N THR A 87 -6.95 -9.99 -6.00
CA THR A 87 -8.20 -9.56 -6.62
C THR A 87 -9.00 -8.70 -5.66
N ALA A 88 -9.48 -7.55 -6.12
CA ALA A 88 -10.32 -6.66 -5.32
C ALA A 88 -11.68 -7.31 -5.04
N SER A 89 -12.09 -7.30 -3.77
CA SER A 89 -13.47 -7.60 -3.39
C SER A 89 -14.38 -6.41 -3.69
N ASP A 90 -15.69 -6.66 -3.80
CA ASP A 90 -16.70 -5.60 -3.91
C ASP A 90 -16.59 -4.59 -2.74
N THR A 91 -16.23 -5.08 -1.56
CA THR A 91 -15.97 -4.26 -0.37
C THR A 91 -14.79 -3.33 -0.60
N LEU A 92 -13.66 -3.84 -1.12
CA LEU A 92 -12.48 -3.03 -1.42
C LEU A 92 -12.79 -1.94 -2.45
N VAL A 93 -13.54 -2.28 -3.50
CA VAL A 93 -13.98 -1.33 -4.52
C VAL A 93 -14.84 -0.24 -3.89
N THR A 94 -15.84 -0.63 -3.09
CA THR A 94 -16.74 0.31 -2.40
C THR A 94 -16.00 1.24 -1.46
N LEU A 95 -15.06 0.73 -0.65
CA LEU A 95 -14.25 1.53 0.26
C LEU A 95 -13.35 2.51 -0.49
N SER A 96 -12.79 2.09 -1.63
CA SER A 96 -11.97 2.96 -2.49
C SER A 96 -12.79 4.12 -3.04
N ASP A 97 -14.01 3.84 -3.55
CA ASP A 97 -14.92 4.88 -4.05
C ASP A 97 -15.37 5.86 -2.95
N GLN A 98 -15.68 5.34 -1.77
CA GLN A 98 -16.03 6.18 -0.61
C GLN A 98 -14.87 7.08 -0.20
N LEU A 99 -13.64 6.55 -0.19
CA LEU A 99 -12.44 7.32 0.16
C LEU A 99 -12.20 8.43 -0.86
N VAL A 100 -12.29 8.13 -2.17
CA VAL A 100 -12.16 9.13 -3.24
C VAL A 100 -13.25 10.21 -3.13
N ALA A 101 -14.50 9.81 -2.89
CA ALA A 101 -15.60 10.74 -2.73
C ALA A 101 -15.43 11.66 -1.51
N ALA A 102 -14.98 11.12 -0.37
CA ALA A 102 -14.68 11.90 0.83
C ALA A 102 -13.47 12.82 0.64
N PHE A 103 -12.49 12.40 -0.16
CA PHE A 103 -11.33 13.22 -0.49
C PHE A 103 -11.73 14.42 -1.36
N ALA A 104 -12.63 14.24 -2.33
CA ALA A 104 -13.06 15.32 -3.21
C ALA A 104 -13.96 16.37 -2.54
N ARG A 105 -14.60 16.05 -1.41
CA ARG A 105 -15.60 16.94 -0.77
C ARG A 105 -15.09 17.53 0.55
N PRO A 106 -14.99 18.87 0.67
CA PRO A 106 -14.80 19.52 1.96
C PRO A 106 -16.00 19.32 2.88
N GLY A 107 -15.77 19.30 4.20
CA GLY A 107 -16.86 19.19 5.18
C GLY A 107 -16.36 19.01 6.61
N PRO A 108 -17.26 19.13 7.60
CA PRO A 108 -16.93 18.85 8.99
C PRO A 108 -16.48 17.39 9.14
N TYR A 109 -15.52 17.16 10.04
CA TYR A 109 -14.99 15.82 10.36
C TYR A 109 -14.35 15.05 9.19
N ARG A 110 -14.12 15.70 8.03
CA ARG A 110 -13.53 15.07 6.84
C ARG A 110 -12.23 14.32 7.14
N ALA A 111 -11.35 14.91 7.95
CA ALA A 111 -10.08 14.29 8.31
C ALA A 111 -10.29 12.95 9.05
N ASN A 112 -11.22 12.91 10.01
CA ASN A 112 -11.57 11.69 10.73
C ASN A 112 -12.17 10.62 9.80
N LEU A 113 -13.07 11.04 8.89
CA LEU A 113 -13.66 10.12 7.90
C LEU A 113 -12.61 9.52 6.97
N LEU A 114 -11.68 10.34 6.46
CA LEU A 114 -10.59 9.87 5.60
C LEU A 114 -9.71 8.85 6.32
N VAL A 115 -9.34 9.10 7.58
CA VAL A 115 -8.55 8.15 8.37
C VAL A 115 -9.32 6.85 8.58
N ALA A 116 -10.61 6.92 8.94
CA ALA A 116 -11.43 5.72 9.15
C ALA A 116 -11.57 4.88 7.87
N LEU A 117 -11.87 5.51 6.73
CA LEU A 117 -11.98 4.82 5.43
C LEU A 117 -10.64 4.22 4.99
N ALA A 118 -9.54 4.95 5.18
CA ALA A 118 -8.21 4.44 4.88
C ALA A 118 -7.88 3.20 5.71
N GLN A 119 -8.14 3.24 7.02
CA GLN A 119 -7.89 2.10 7.90
C GLN A 119 -8.81 0.91 7.57
N ALA A 120 -10.08 1.15 7.23
CA ALA A 120 -10.99 0.10 6.79
C ALA A 120 -10.49 -0.57 5.49
N LEU A 121 -10.07 0.22 4.51
CA LEU A 121 -9.52 -0.27 3.24
C LEU A 121 -8.26 -1.12 3.46
N LEU A 122 -7.32 -0.65 4.28
CA LEU A 122 -6.08 -1.39 4.58
C LEU A 122 -6.36 -2.69 5.34
N ALA A 123 -7.36 -2.71 6.23
CA ALA A 123 -7.78 -3.91 6.93
C ALA A 123 -8.43 -4.93 5.97
N GLU A 124 -9.25 -4.47 5.03
CA GLU A 124 -9.85 -5.33 3.98
C GLU A 124 -8.76 -5.98 3.13
N ILE A 125 -7.76 -5.21 2.66
CA ILE A 125 -6.61 -5.75 1.91
C ILE A 125 -5.91 -6.88 2.68
N CYS A 126 -5.73 -6.70 3.98
CA CYS A 126 -5.07 -7.71 4.81
C CYS A 126 -5.89 -8.99 4.96
N ALA A 127 -7.22 -8.90 4.88
CA ALA A 127 -8.13 -10.04 4.97
C ALA A 127 -8.21 -10.84 3.65
N LEU A 128 -7.96 -10.20 2.51
CA LEU A 128 -8.03 -10.84 1.18
C LEU A 128 -6.87 -11.79 0.87
N VAL A 129 -5.80 -11.79 1.68
CA VAL A 129 -4.61 -12.63 1.43
C VAL A 129 -4.41 -13.67 2.54
N PRO A 130 -4.34 -14.97 2.20
CA PRO A 130 -4.17 -16.06 3.16
C PRO A 130 -2.93 -15.86 4.06
N ALA A 131 -3.07 -16.20 5.35
CA ALA A 131 -2.02 -16.00 6.36
C ALA A 131 -0.67 -16.68 6.04
N GLU A 132 -0.66 -17.75 5.25
CA GLU A 132 0.54 -18.54 4.93
C GLU A 132 1.47 -17.87 3.91
N GLU A 133 0.96 -17.02 3.02
CA GLU A 133 1.79 -16.22 2.08
C GLU A 133 2.50 -15.04 2.78
N ALA A 134 2.20 -14.82 4.07
CA ALA A 134 2.80 -13.77 4.89
C ALA A 134 4.17 -14.16 5.49
N ALA A 135 4.94 -15.09 4.90
CA ALA A 135 6.29 -15.42 5.36
C ALA A 135 7.32 -15.37 4.22
N ALA A 136 7.90 -14.19 3.95
CA ALA A 136 9.11 -14.08 3.14
C ALA A 136 10.08 -13.08 3.80
N PRO A 137 11.39 -13.40 3.96
CA PRO A 137 12.23 -12.79 5.01
C PRO A 137 13.09 -11.60 4.52
N GLY A 138 12.97 -11.20 3.25
CA GLY A 138 13.90 -10.28 2.60
C GLY A 138 13.82 -8.83 3.10
N GLY A 139 12.62 -8.25 3.17
CA GLY A 139 12.43 -6.83 3.49
C GLY A 139 12.72 -6.46 4.95
N ALA A 140 12.52 -7.39 5.89
CA ALA A 140 12.65 -7.11 7.33
C ALA A 140 14.09 -6.72 7.74
N LYS A 141 15.11 -7.28 7.10
CA LYS A 141 16.51 -6.94 7.40
C LYS A 141 16.90 -5.56 6.88
N MET A 142 16.39 -5.15 5.73
CA MET A 142 16.64 -3.82 5.17
C MET A 142 15.91 -2.73 5.97
N MET A 143 14.66 -2.98 6.37
CA MET A 143 13.92 -2.07 7.26
C MET A 143 14.61 -1.89 8.62
N ALA A 144 15.18 -2.97 9.18
CA ALA A 144 15.96 -2.89 10.42
C ALA A 144 17.24 -2.06 10.23
N LEU A 145 17.91 -2.19 9.08
CA LEU A 145 19.07 -1.37 8.74
C LEU A 145 18.70 0.10 8.56
N ASP A 146 17.63 0.42 7.83
CA ASP A 146 17.16 1.80 7.64
C ASP A 146 16.77 2.46 8.96
N ALA A 147 16.12 1.72 9.86
CA ALA A 147 15.79 2.20 11.21
C ALA A 147 17.05 2.52 12.03
N LEU A 148 18.09 1.71 11.91
CA LEU A 148 19.39 1.98 12.53
C LEU A 148 20.06 3.21 11.91
N ILE A 149 20.05 3.34 10.58
CA ILE A 149 20.61 4.52 9.90
C ILE A 149 19.86 5.79 10.34
N ALA A 150 18.53 5.77 10.37
CA ALA A 150 17.72 6.89 10.84
C ALA A 150 17.98 7.24 12.31
N ALA A 151 18.18 6.23 13.18
CA ALA A 151 18.49 6.45 14.59
C ALA A 151 19.88 7.05 14.82
N HIS A 152 20.87 6.69 14.00
CA HIS A 152 22.27 7.10 14.16
C HIS A 152 22.69 8.27 13.24
N LEU A 153 21.81 8.77 12.37
CA LEU A 153 22.06 9.93 11.50
C LEU A 153 22.30 11.24 12.29
N ALA A 154 21.86 11.32 13.55
CA ALA A 154 22.12 12.45 14.44
C ALA A 154 23.46 12.35 15.19
N GLU A 155 24.17 11.21 15.10
CA GLU A 155 25.42 10.96 15.82
C GLU A 155 26.68 11.36 15.04
N GLY A 156 26.52 11.84 13.80
CA GLY A 156 27.60 12.45 13.02
C GLY A 156 28.76 11.51 12.69
N TRP A 157 28.63 10.78 11.59
CA TRP A 157 29.77 10.17 10.88
C TRP A 157 30.15 11.03 9.68
#